data_AF-A0A7S6RXR1-F1
#
_entry.id   AF-A0A7S6RXR1-F1
#
_cell.length_a   1.000
_cell.length_b   1.000
_cell.length_c   1.000
_cell.angle_alpha   90.00
_cell.angle_beta   90.00
_cell.angle_gamma   90.00
#
_symmetry.space_group_name_H-M   'P 1'
#
loop_
_entity.id
_entity.type
_entity.pdbx_description
1 polymer ?
#
loop_
_entity_poly.entity_id
_entity_poly.type
_entity_poly.pdbx_seq_one_letter_code
_entity_poly.pdbx_strand_id
1 'polypeptide(L)'
;MIAGWFVAALLLSQGELAPQDALQFTAQPGISWKATFKQSFYAPRSAQQEIAFEFTGSHRIVRSADGQLQVEGGWLMSQMWMDDDKLPGVKGEPIPYRWDLASNGFPRLVMDELGDSRAFRLARIVAFACPMKPSPYWLEEHPASDVGQVPRAQHTWKPLGTETWNGRKALRIEFEFKELERQHPLLATGKLLADWSTGMLVELYAEGTNAQLPGGENEQYDFRVEYRVDPSTAVKWPR
;
A
#
# COMPACT_ATOMS: atom_id res chain seq x y z
N MET A 1 2.92 3.47 -48.84
CA MET A 1 1.58 4.01 -48.49
C MET A 1 1.56 4.25 -46.99
N ILE A 2 1.41 5.51 -46.61
CA ILE A 2 1.26 6.02 -45.25
C ILE A 2 -0.25 6.11 -44.99
N ALA A 3 -0.74 5.55 -43.88
CA ALA A 3 -1.90 6.04 -43.10
C ALA A 3 -2.29 4.99 -42.05
N GLY A 4 -2.52 5.43 -40.81
CA GLY A 4 -3.02 4.56 -39.74
C GLY A 4 -2.57 4.94 -38.33
N TRP A 5 -1.78 6.01 -38.16
CA TRP A 5 -1.78 6.80 -36.94
C TRP A 5 -2.99 7.75 -37.03
N PHE A 6 -3.66 8.04 -35.90
CA PHE A 6 -4.94 8.77 -35.76
C PHE A 6 -6.20 7.90 -35.63
N VAL A 7 -6.40 7.24 -34.48
CA VAL A 7 -7.65 7.29 -33.66
C VAL A 7 -7.31 6.83 -32.24
N ALA A 8 -6.75 7.72 -31.40
CA ALA A 8 -6.80 7.62 -29.93
C ALA A 8 -6.34 8.93 -29.23
N ALA A 9 -6.12 10.02 -29.98
CA ALA A 9 -5.64 11.30 -29.45
C ALA A 9 -6.77 12.30 -29.15
N LEU A 10 -8.03 11.87 -29.11
CA LEU A 10 -9.16 12.77 -28.92
C LEU A 10 -10.15 12.19 -27.92
N LEU A 11 -9.75 12.23 -26.64
CA LEU A 11 -10.62 12.26 -25.44
C LEU A 11 -9.80 12.51 -24.14
N LEU A 12 -8.54 12.93 -24.26
CA LEU A 12 -7.69 13.39 -23.16
C LEU A 12 -7.90 14.89 -22.97
N SER A 13 -9.06 15.27 -22.44
CA SER A 13 -9.33 16.66 -22.09
C SER A 13 -10.11 16.79 -20.79
N GLN A 14 -9.74 16.02 -19.76
CA GLN A 14 -9.87 16.43 -18.35
C GLN A 14 -8.72 15.83 -17.53
N GLY A 15 -7.62 16.58 -17.43
CA GLY A 15 -6.62 16.43 -16.36
C GLY A 15 -5.41 15.52 -16.63
N GLU A 16 -4.81 15.55 -17.83
CA GLU A 16 -3.47 15.00 -17.98
C GLU A 16 -2.46 15.84 -17.17
N LEU A 17 -1.74 15.17 -16.26
CA LEU A 17 -0.61 15.75 -15.54
C LEU A 17 0.48 16.12 -16.56
N ALA A 18 0.85 17.40 -16.63
CA ALA A 18 1.87 17.84 -17.56
C ALA A 18 3.21 17.18 -17.19
N PRO A 19 4.05 16.76 -18.17
CA PRO A 19 5.36 16.16 -17.93
C PRO A 19 6.34 17.06 -17.13
N GLN A 20 6.02 18.34 -17.00
CA GLN A 20 6.81 19.36 -16.30
C GLN A 20 6.46 19.42 -14.80
N ASP A 21 5.36 18.79 -14.39
CA ASP A 21 4.96 18.57 -12.99
C ASP A 21 5.62 17.31 -12.44
N ALA A 22 6.94 17.16 -12.64
CA ALA A 22 7.68 16.11 -11.96
C ALA A 22 7.43 16.27 -10.45
N LEU A 23 6.70 15.32 -9.86
CA LEU A 23 6.32 15.34 -8.46
C LEU A 23 7.58 15.47 -7.59
N GLN A 24 7.86 16.68 -7.11
CA GLN A 24 8.86 16.91 -6.07
C GLN A 24 8.17 16.80 -4.73
N PHE A 25 8.08 15.57 -4.25
CA PHE A 25 7.54 15.30 -2.93
C PHE A 25 8.47 15.82 -1.83
N THR A 26 7.88 16.45 -0.82
CA THR A 26 8.58 17.16 0.26
C THR A 26 8.61 16.34 1.56
N ALA A 27 8.57 15.01 1.47
CA ALA A 27 8.72 14.13 2.63
C ALA A 27 9.98 14.53 3.43
N GLN A 28 9.81 14.81 4.72
CA GLN A 28 10.88 15.32 5.58
C GLN A 28 10.82 14.70 6.98
N PRO A 29 11.96 14.59 7.68
CA PRO A 29 11.98 14.08 9.05
C PRO A 29 11.06 14.86 9.97
N GLY A 30 10.42 14.16 10.92
CA GLY A 30 9.51 14.76 11.90
C GLY A 30 8.04 14.79 11.50
N ILE A 31 7.72 14.53 10.22
CA ILE A 31 6.36 14.18 9.81
C ILE A 31 5.95 12.92 10.59
N SER A 32 4.78 12.96 11.22
CA SER A 32 4.21 11.82 11.93
C SER A 32 2.73 11.70 11.65
N TRP A 33 2.22 10.47 11.72
CA TRP A 33 0.80 10.19 11.52
C TRP A 33 0.37 8.95 12.27
N LYS A 34 -0.94 8.84 12.45
CA LYS A 34 -1.61 7.62 12.89
C LYS A 34 -2.39 7.04 11.73
N ALA A 35 -2.51 5.73 11.70
CA ALA A 35 -3.31 5.05 10.71
C ALA A 35 -4.05 3.86 11.30
N THR A 36 -5.14 3.47 10.64
CA THR A 36 -5.77 2.16 10.80
C THR A 36 -5.44 1.29 9.59
N PHE A 37 -5.30 0.01 9.84
CA PHE A 37 -5.14 -1.00 8.81
C PHE A 37 -6.04 -2.18 9.13
N LYS A 38 -6.91 -2.56 8.20
CA LYS A 38 -7.80 -3.71 8.32
C LYS A 38 -7.49 -4.73 7.25
N GLN A 39 -7.45 -6.00 7.62
CA GLN A 39 -7.35 -7.13 6.72
C GLN A 39 -8.54 -8.04 6.99
N SER A 40 -9.30 -8.38 5.95
CA SER A 40 -10.39 -9.36 6.01
C SER A 40 -10.08 -10.51 5.07
N PHE A 41 -10.36 -11.74 5.50
CA PHE A 41 -10.12 -12.98 4.78
C PHE A 41 -11.43 -13.76 4.69
N TYR A 42 -11.73 -14.27 3.50
CA TYR A 42 -12.98 -14.95 3.16
C TYR A 42 -12.66 -16.34 2.60
N ALA A 43 -13.21 -17.37 3.24
CA ALA A 43 -12.98 -18.75 2.81
C ALA A 43 -13.72 -19.04 1.48
N PRO A 44 -13.05 -19.63 0.46
CA PRO A 44 -13.61 -19.80 -0.88
C PRO A 44 -14.80 -20.77 -1.00
N ARG A 45 -15.23 -21.43 0.08
CA ARG A 45 -16.33 -22.42 0.07
C ARG A 45 -17.38 -22.27 1.17
N SER A 46 -17.30 -21.22 1.99
CA SER A 46 -18.32 -20.91 2.98
C SER A 46 -18.48 -19.39 3.05
N ALA A 47 -19.55 -18.87 2.44
CA ALA A 47 -19.88 -17.45 2.41
C ALA A 47 -20.20 -16.83 3.80
N GLN A 48 -19.82 -17.50 4.89
CA GLN A 48 -20.12 -17.13 6.27
C GLN A 48 -18.90 -17.06 7.17
N GLN A 49 -17.70 -17.44 6.70
CA GLN A 49 -16.50 -17.36 7.55
C GLN A 49 -15.61 -16.20 7.10
N GLU A 50 -15.74 -15.08 7.81
CA GLU A 50 -14.83 -13.93 7.73
C GLU A 50 -13.88 -13.99 8.91
N ILE A 51 -12.58 -13.97 8.62
CA ILE A 51 -11.56 -13.69 9.63
C ILE A 51 -11.03 -12.30 9.34
N ALA A 52 -11.13 -11.38 10.29
CA ALA A 52 -10.65 -10.02 10.11
C ALA A 52 -9.76 -9.56 11.26
N PHE A 53 -8.79 -8.73 10.93
CA PHE A 53 -7.84 -8.13 11.85
C PHE A 53 -7.80 -6.63 11.61
N GLU A 54 -7.93 -5.84 12.65
CA GLU A 54 -7.71 -4.40 12.61
C GLU A 54 -6.50 -4.03 13.47
N PHE A 55 -5.69 -3.16 12.93
CA PHE A 55 -4.48 -2.65 13.53
C PHE A 55 -4.56 -1.12 13.59
N THR A 56 -4.04 -0.57 14.69
CA THR A 56 -3.79 0.87 14.82
C THR A 56 -2.29 1.09 14.87
N GLY A 57 -1.83 2.09 14.14
CA GLY A 57 -0.42 2.37 13.95
C GLY A 57 -0.06 3.81 14.24
N SER A 58 1.17 4.02 14.70
CA SER A 58 1.79 5.34 14.80
C SER A 58 3.12 5.33 14.09
N HIS A 59 3.35 6.34 13.26
CA HIS A 59 4.39 6.36 12.26
C HIS A 59 5.07 7.72 12.24
N ARG A 60 6.35 7.73 11.89
CA ARG A 60 7.12 8.95 11.70
C ARG A 60 8.19 8.78 10.63
N ILE A 61 8.47 9.86 9.91
CA ILE A 61 9.64 9.96 9.04
C ILE A 61 10.85 10.32 9.89
N VAL A 62 11.92 9.53 9.76
CA VAL A 62 13.23 9.76 10.35
C VAL A 62 14.29 9.83 9.25
N ARG A 63 15.51 10.24 9.63
CA ARG A 63 16.68 10.14 8.78
C ARG A 63 17.60 9.06 9.36
N SER A 64 17.94 8.06 8.55
CA SER A 64 18.91 7.02 8.92
C SER A 64 20.33 7.58 8.98
N ALA A 65 21.26 6.77 9.52
CA ALA A 65 22.67 7.14 9.66
C ALA A 65 23.38 7.41 8.32
N ASP A 66 22.94 6.74 7.24
CA ASP A 66 23.43 6.96 5.87
C ASP A 66 22.71 8.10 5.13
N GLY A 67 21.83 8.82 5.82
CA GLY A 67 21.15 10.00 5.31
C GLY A 67 19.86 9.72 4.54
N GLN A 68 19.46 8.46 4.35
CA GLN A 68 18.18 8.11 3.72
C GLN A 68 17.01 8.48 4.63
N LEU A 69 15.85 8.71 4.02
CA LEU A 69 14.62 8.89 4.78
C LEU A 69 14.03 7.51 5.05
N GLN A 70 13.50 7.29 6.25
CA GLN A 70 12.83 6.05 6.63
C GLN A 70 11.54 6.37 7.37
N VAL A 71 10.54 5.50 7.26
CA VAL A 71 9.38 5.46 8.15
C VAL A 71 9.67 4.48 9.25
N GLU A 72 9.62 4.94 10.49
CA GLU A 72 9.60 4.09 11.68
C GLU A 72 8.21 4.12 12.29
N GLY A 73 7.77 2.99 12.82
CA GLY A 73 6.53 2.94 13.56
C GLY A 73 6.28 1.58 14.17
N GLY A 74 5.02 1.37 14.54
CA GLY A 74 4.56 0.05 14.92
C GLY A 74 3.06 -0.10 14.72
N TRP A 75 2.64 -1.35 14.56
CA TRP A 75 1.24 -1.74 14.46
C TRP A 75 0.83 -2.52 15.70
N LEU A 76 -0.27 -2.11 16.32
CA LEU A 76 -0.91 -2.86 17.40
C LEU A 76 -2.26 -3.37 16.93
N MET A 77 -2.48 -4.68 17.03
CA MET A 77 -3.79 -5.26 16.74
C MET A 77 -4.81 -4.74 17.75
N SER A 78 -5.74 -3.92 17.29
CA SER A 78 -6.80 -3.32 18.11
C SER A 78 -7.99 -4.27 18.23
N GLN A 79 -8.27 -5.05 17.20
CA GLN A 79 -9.46 -5.87 17.11
C GLN A 79 -9.25 -7.08 16.19
N MET A 80 -9.87 -8.20 16.55
CA MET A 80 -9.99 -9.37 15.69
C MET A 80 -11.47 -9.77 15.59
N TRP A 81 -11.86 -10.32 14.45
CA TRP A 81 -13.14 -10.97 14.22
C TRP A 81 -12.88 -12.38 13.71
N MET A 82 -13.55 -13.33 14.33
CA MET A 82 -13.66 -14.70 13.81
C MET A 82 -15.14 -14.97 13.65
N ASP A 83 -15.61 -14.99 12.41
CA ASP A 83 -17.02 -15.04 12.06
C ASP A 83 -17.80 -13.88 12.74
N ASP A 84 -18.86 -14.17 13.48
CA ASP A 84 -19.65 -13.17 14.21
C ASP A 84 -19.01 -12.74 15.56
N ASP A 85 -17.95 -13.43 16.00
CA ASP A 85 -17.33 -13.16 17.29
C ASP A 85 -16.29 -12.03 17.20
N LYS A 86 -16.58 -10.95 17.93
CA LYS A 86 -15.70 -9.80 18.08
C LYS A 86 -14.76 -10.01 19.27
N LEU A 87 -13.49 -10.30 19.00
CA LEU A 87 -12.47 -10.60 20.00
C LEU A 87 -11.51 -9.43 20.20
N PRO A 88 -11.25 -8.99 21.45
CA PRO A 88 -10.37 -7.87 21.71
C PRO A 88 -8.98 -8.14 21.11
N GLY A 89 -8.35 -7.08 20.59
CA GLY A 89 -6.98 -7.16 20.09
C GLY A 89 -5.97 -7.61 21.15
N VAL A 90 -4.73 -7.85 20.73
CA VAL A 90 -3.65 -8.26 21.62
C VAL A 90 -3.20 -7.06 22.45
N LYS A 91 -3.27 -7.19 23.78
CA LYS A 91 -2.61 -6.24 24.69
C LYS A 91 -1.10 -6.42 24.56
N GLY A 92 -0.37 -5.34 24.27
CA GLY A 92 1.07 -5.40 24.15
C GLY A 92 1.66 -4.13 23.53
N GLU A 93 2.97 -4.15 23.32
CA GLU A 93 3.67 -3.13 22.55
C GLU A 93 3.35 -3.29 21.05
N PRO A 94 3.27 -2.19 20.29
CA PRO A 94 3.15 -2.26 18.84
C PRO A 94 4.29 -3.08 18.23
N ILE A 95 3.98 -3.93 17.24
CA ILE A 95 4.98 -4.66 16.46
C ILE A 95 5.77 -3.61 15.67
N PRO A 96 7.07 -3.41 15.96
CA PRO A 96 7.85 -2.39 15.31
C PRO A 96 8.04 -2.76 13.84
N TYR A 97 8.12 -1.75 13.00
CA TYR A 97 8.47 -1.93 11.61
C TYR A 97 9.19 -0.69 11.07
N ARG A 98 9.91 -0.90 9.98
CA ARG A 98 10.57 0.15 9.23
C ARG A 98 10.40 0.01 7.72
N TRP A 99 10.22 1.15 7.06
CA TRP A 99 10.25 1.25 5.59
C TRP A 99 11.29 2.28 5.18
N ASP A 100 12.06 2.01 4.14
CA ASP A 100 12.88 3.04 3.52
C ASP A 100 11.97 3.95 2.69
N LEU A 101 12.16 5.26 2.74
CA LEU A 101 11.54 6.16 1.78
C LEU A 101 12.49 6.33 0.60
N ALA A 102 12.00 6.01 -0.60
CA ALA A 102 12.67 6.38 -1.84
C ALA A 102 12.86 7.91 -1.89
N SER A 103 13.78 8.39 -2.73
CA SER A 103 14.15 9.81 -2.84
C SER A 103 13.01 10.75 -3.23
N ASN A 104 11.84 10.20 -3.55
CA ASN A 104 10.60 10.87 -3.89
C ASN A 104 9.51 10.64 -2.82
N GLY A 105 9.86 10.24 -1.60
CA GLY A 105 8.94 10.19 -0.47
C GLY A 105 8.06 8.93 -0.36
N PHE A 106 8.23 7.91 -1.22
CA PHE A 106 7.42 6.69 -1.17
C PHE A 106 8.06 5.55 -0.37
N PRO A 107 7.25 4.72 0.32
CA PRO A 107 7.76 3.58 1.09
C PRO A 107 8.29 2.45 0.21
N ARG A 108 9.42 1.89 0.62
CA ARG A 108 10.04 0.65 0.17
C ARG A 108 10.17 -0.23 1.40
N LEU A 109 9.50 -1.38 1.41
CA LEU A 109 9.64 -2.33 2.52
C LEU A 109 11.09 -2.82 2.64
N VAL A 110 11.62 -2.77 3.85
CA VAL A 110 12.83 -3.52 4.23
C VAL A 110 12.38 -4.92 4.62
N MET A 111 12.94 -5.91 3.94
CA MET A 111 12.54 -7.33 3.98
C MET A 111 12.68 -8.02 5.35
N ASP A 112 13.58 -7.53 6.18
CA ASP A 112 14.14 -8.33 7.28
C ASP A 112 13.37 -8.23 8.61
N GLU A 113 12.32 -7.40 8.69
CA GLU A 113 11.72 -7.06 9.99
C GLU A 113 10.36 -7.71 10.29
N LEU A 114 9.61 -8.20 9.29
CA LEU A 114 8.25 -8.70 9.55
C LEU A 114 8.18 -10.15 10.07
N GLY A 115 9.26 -10.94 9.98
CA GLY A 115 9.37 -12.30 10.55
C GLY A 115 8.41 -13.38 10.00
N ASP A 116 7.24 -12.99 9.51
CA ASP A 116 6.21 -13.78 8.87
C ASP A 116 6.08 -13.36 7.39
N SER A 117 6.44 -14.26 6.50
CA SER A 117 6.41 -14.01 5.07
C SER A 117 5.01 -13.82 4.49
N ARG A 118 3.98 -14.37 5.12
CA ARG A 118 2.58 -14.22 4.68
C ARG A 118 2.09 -12.81 5.01
N ALA A 119 2.41 -12.32 6.21
CA ALA A 119 2.19 -10.93 6.57
C ALA A 119 2.98 -9.98 5.65
N PHE A 120 4.23 -10.32 5.34
CA PHE A 120 5.05 -9.55 4.41
C PHE A 120 4.44 -9.50 3.00
N ARG A 121 3.92 -10.60 2.47
CA ARG A 121 3.28 -10.65 1.14
C ARG A 121 2.10 -9.67 1.05
N LEU A 122 1.26 -9.58 2.08
CA LEU A 122 0.16 -8.60 2.13
C LEU A 122 0.68 -7.17 2.33
N ALA A 123 1.72 -6.98 3.15
CA ALA A 123 2.35 -5.68 3.35
C ALA A 123 2.91 -5.10 2.04
N ARG A 124 3.36 -5.94 1.09
CA ARG A 124 3.83 -5.48 -0.23
C ARG A 124 2.75 -4.77 -1.05
N ILE A 125 1.47 -5.13 -0.86
CA ILE A 125 0.37 -4.43 -1.52
C ILE A 125 0.26 -2.99 -0.99
N VAL A 126 0.45 -2.81 0.31
CA VAL A 126 0.26 -1.52 1.01
C VAL A 126 1.49 -0.62 0.89
N ALA A 127 2.68 -1.17 1.09
CA ALA A 127 3.91 -0.38 1.19
C ALA A 127 4.43 0.07 -0.17
N PHE A 128 4.25 -0.73 -1.22
CA PHE A 128 4.75 -0.37 -2.56
C PHE A 128 3.77 0.45 -3.38
N ALA A 129 2.71 0.99 -2.77
CA ALA A 129 1.53 1.38 -3.52
C ALA A 129 1.72 2.60 -4.46
N CYS A 130 2.90 3.21 -4.65
CA CYS A 130 3.04 4.25 -5.66
C CYS A 130 4.44 4.32 -6.32
N PRO A 131 4.51 4.39 -7.66
CA PRO A 131 5.75 4.34 -8.42
C PRO A 131 6.43 5.70 -8.56
N MET A 132 7.71 5.66 -8.95
CA MET A 132 8.64 6.74 -8.69
C MET A 132 8.59 7.98 -9.61
N LYS A 133 7.88 7.93 -10.74
CA LYS A 133 7.86 9.01 -11.75
C LYS A 133 6.55 8.98 -12.54
N PRO A 134 5.89 10.11 -12.81
CA PRO A 134 4.62 10.07 -13.53
C PRO A 134 4.73 9.59 -14.99
N SER A 135 3.82 8.72 -15.40
CA SER A 135 3.65 8.04 -16.71
C SER A 135 2.18 7.65 -16.82
N PRO A 136 1.59 7.55 -18.03
CA PRO A 136 0.21 7.11 -18.22
C PRO A 136 -0.08 5.70 -17.68
N TYR A 137 0.96 4.88 -17.56
CA TYR A 137 0.95 3.55 -16.98
C TYR A 137 2.29 3.29 -16.31
N TRP A 138 2.25 2.74 -15.11
CA TRP A 138 3.43 2.37 -14.35
C TRP A 138 3.45 0.87 -14.12
N LEU A 139 4.62 0.27 -14.28
CA LEU A 139 4.87 -1.13 -14.00
C LEU A 139 6.18 -1.19 -13.21
N GLU A 140 6.14 -1.83 -12.05
CA GLU A 140 7.32 -2.15 -11.25
C GLU A 140 7.38 -3.65 -11.00
N GLU A 141 8.58 -4.20 -11.16
CA GLU A 141 8.85 -5.55 -10.73
C GLU A 141 9.63 -5.53 -9.42
N HIS A 142 9.05 -6.17 -8.42
CA HIS A 142 9.69 -6.40 -7.14
C HIS A 142 10.46 -7.73 -7.20
N PRO A 143 11.74 -7.76 -6.82
CA PRO A 143 12.53 -8.98 -6.82
C PRO A 143 11.96 -10.01 -5.85
N ALA A 144 12.32 -11.27 -6.06
CA ALA A 144 12.13 -12.31 -5.05
C ALA A 144 13.06 -12.03 -3.87
N SER A 145 12.73 -12.62 -2.74
CA SER A 145 13.64 -12.69 -1.61
C SER A 145 13.60 -14.07 -0.98
N ASP A 146 14.81 -14.61 -0.82
CA ASP A 146 15.03 -15.87 -0.12
C ASP A 146 14.72 -15.73 1.38
N VAL A 147 14.85 -14.51 1.93
CA VAL A 147 14.41 -14.17 3.29
C VAL A 147 12.88 -14.20 3.31
N GLY A 148 12.31 -15.25 3.91
CA GLY A 148 10.86 -15.44 4.00
C GLY A 148 10.21 -16.09 2.77
N GLN A 149 10.94 -16.60 1.77
CA GLN A 149 10.33 -17.24 0.59
C GLN A 149 9.31 -16.33 -0.13
N VAL A 150 9.63 -15.04 -0.23
CA VAL A 150 8.75 -14.06 -0.86
C VAL A 150 9.00 -14.09 -2.37
N PRO A 151 8.00 -14.40 -3.20
CA PRO A 151 8.20 -14.51 -4.64
C PRO A 151 8.42 -13.14 -5.28
N ARG A 152 8.89 -13.12 -6.53
CA ARG A 152 8.81 -11.92 -7.37
C ARG A 152 7.36 -11.45 -7.45
N ALA A 153 7.17 -10.16 -7.64
CA ALA A 153 5.84 -9.62 -7.89
C ALA A 153 5.89 -8.47 -8.87
N GLN A 154 4.78 -8.22 -9.52
CA GLN A 154 4.55 -7.10 -10.41
C GLN A 154 3.46 -6.23 -9.82
N HIS A 155 3.66 -4.93 -9.88
CA HIS A 155 2.68 -3.94 -9.48
C HIS A 155 2.47 -2.98 -10.66
N THR A 156 1.21 -2.76 -11.02
CA THR A 156 0.80 -1.87 -12.09
C THR A 156 -0.07 -0.78 -11.51
N TRP A 157 0.03 0.43 -12.07
CA TRP A 157 -0.73 1.56 -11.56
C TRP A 157 -1.19 2.47 -12.68
N LYS A 158 -2.33 3.09 -12.43
CA LYS A 158 -3.01 4.02 -13.32
C LYS A 158 -3.51 5.22 -12.51
N PRO A 159 -2.95 6.43 -12.71
CA PRO A 159 -3.49 7.62 -12.09
C PRO A 159 -4.89 7.90 -12.64
N LEU A 160 -5.83 8.18 -11.75
CA LEU A 160 -7.22 8.49 -12.09
C LEU A 160 -7.51 9.99 -12.10
N GLY A 161 -6.66 10.78 -11.43
CA GLY A 161 -6.81 12.22 -11.29
C GLY A 161 -6.55 12.68 -9.86
N THR A 162 -6.78 13.96 -9.61
CA THR A 162 -6.55 14.58 -8.29
C THR A 162 -7.85 14.94 -7.61
N GLU A 163 -7.90 14.81 -6.29
CA GLU A 163 -9.02 15.20 -5.45
C GLU A 163 -8.57 15.96 -4.20
N THR A 164 -9.52 16.40 -3.38
CA THR A 164 -9.24 17.07 -2.10
C THR A 164 -9.46 16.11 -0.94
N TRP A 165 -8.40 15.88 -0.16
CA TRP A 165 -8.43 15.11 1.08
C TRP A 165 -8.06 16.00 2.25
N ASN A 166 -8.98 16.20 3.19
CA ASN A 166 -8.78 17.05 4.37
C ASN A 166 -8.20 18.45 4.04
N GLY A 167 -8.71 19.06 2.97
CA GLY A 167 -8.26 20.37 2.49
C GLY A 167 -6.89 20.37 1.78
N ARG A 168 -6.31 19.19 1.50
CA ARG A 168 -5.04 19.00 0.81
C ARG A 168 -5.30 18.38 -0.56
N LYS A 169 -4.49 18.73 -1.55
CA LYS A 169 -4.53 18.08 -2.86
C LYS A 169 -4.01 16.64 -2.70
N ALA A 170 -4.65 15.67 -3.32
CA ALA A 170 -4.25 14.28 -3.28
C ALA A 170 -4.42 13.62 -4.67
N LEU A 171 -3.59 12.63 -4.97
CA LEU A 171 -3.59 11.87 -6.23
C LEU A 171 -4.28 10.51 -6.01
N ARG A 172 -5.36 10.28 -6.74
CA ARG A 172 -6.09 9.00 -6.75
C ARG A 172 -5.45 8.08 -7.80
N ILE A 173 -5.14 6.85 -7.40
CA ILE A 173 -4.46 5.86 -8.25
C ILE A 173 -5.23 4.54 -8.14
N GLU A 174 -5.46 3.88 -9.26
CA GLU A 174 -5.88 2.49 -9.35
C GLU A 174 -4.64 1.61 -9.56
N PHE A 175 -4.63 0.42 -8.99
CA PHE A 175 -3.49 -0.49 -9.10
C PHE A 175 -3.89 -1.95 -9.21
N GLU A 176 -2.98 -2.74 -9.76
CA GLU A 176 -3.04 -4.20 -9.75
C GLU A 176 -1.71 -4.76 -9.25
N PHE A 177 -1.77 -5.77 -8.39
CA PHE A 177 -0.63 -6.49 -7.86
C PHE A 177 -0.73 -7.97 -8.22
N LYS A 178 0.39 -8.56 -8.61
CA LYS A 178 0.47 -9.97 -8.97
C LYS A 178 1.79 -10.58 -8.56
N GLU A 179 1.76 -11.64 -7.78
CA GLU A 179 2.95 -12.49 -7.61
C GLU A 179 3.28 -13.28 -8.87
N LEU A 180 4.57 -13.43 -9.09
CA LEU A 180 5.14 -14.19 -10.20
C LEU A 180 5.65 -15.53 -9.66
N GLU A 181 5.74 -16.53 -10.54
CA GLU A 181 6.46 -17.79 -10.27
C GLU A 181 5.86 -18.67 -9.13
N ARG A 182 4.59 -18.44 -8.75
CA ARG A 182 3.82 -19.28 -7.82
C ARG A 182 2.73 -20.07 -8.55
N GLN A 183 2.43 -21.28 -8.06
CA GLN A 183 1.26 -22.05 -8.50
C GLN A 183 -0.06 -21.33 -8.17
N HIS A 184 -0.11 -20.69 -7.00
CA HIS A 184 -1.22 -19.88 -6.53
C HIS A 184 -0.70 -18.46 -6.22
N PRO A 185 -0.57 -17.60 -7.25
CA PRO A 185 -0.07 -16.24 -7.05
C PRO A 185 -1.08 -15.40 -6.29
N LEU A 186 -0.60 -14.62 -5.31
CA LEU A 186 -1.40 -13.55 -4.71
C LEU A 186 -1.74 -12.52 -5.81
N LEU A 187 -3.03 -12.27 -6.00
CA LEU A 187 -3.53 -11.27 -6.94
C LEU A 187 -4.31 -10.23 -6.14
N ALA A 188 -4.11 -8.96 -6.43
CA ALA A 188 -4.91 -7.90 -5.83
C ALA A 188 -5.19 -6.80 -6.86
N THR A 189 -6.35 -6.17 -6.76
CA THR A 189 -6.65 -4.90 -7.43
C THR A 189 -7.18 -3.93 -6.41
N GLY A 190 -6.93 -2.64 -6.62
CA GLY A 190 -7.28 -1.67 -5.61
C GLY A 190 -7.19 -0.23 -6.06
N LYS A 191 -7.54 0.64 -5.13
CA LYS A 191 -7.41 2.08 -5.26
C LYS A 191 -6.73 2.63 -4.04
N LEU A 192 -5.94 3.66 -4.25
CA LEU A 192 -5.28 4.39 -3.19
C LEU A 192 -5.32 5.89 -3.43
N LEU A 193 -5.12 6.62 -2.35
CA LEU A 193 -4.98 8.05 -2.34
C LEU A 193 -3.64 8.40 -1.73
N ALA A 194 -2.86 9.21 -2.42
CA ALA A 194 -1.59 9.74 -1.92
C ALA A 194 -1.67 11.27 -1.78
N ASP A 195 -1.19 11.81 -0.67
CA ASP A 195 -1.08 13.27 -0.50
C ASP A 195 -0.14 13.85 -1.56
N TRP A 196 -0.58 14.91 -2.24
CA TRP A 196 0.13 15.47 -3.40
C TRP A 196 1.49 16.05 -3.01
N SER A 197 1.58 16.70 -1.85
CA SER A 197 2.79 17.43 -1.45
C SER A 197 3.86 16.51 -0.87
N THR A 198 3.45 15.42 -0.21
CA THR A 198 4.35 14.52 0.51
C THR A 198 4.53 13.15 -0.16
N GLY A 199 3.62 12.74 -1.02
CA GLY A 199 3.60 11.41 -1.63
C GLY A 199 3.15 10.31 -0.67
N MET A 200 2.82 10.64 0.58
CA MET A 200 2.43 9.63 1.55
C MET A 200 1.06 9.05 1.23
N LEU A 201 0.95 7.73 1.40
CA LEU A 201 -0.32 7.02 1.35
C LEU A 201 -1.25 7.53 2.45
N VAL A 202 -2.44 8.01 2.07
CA VAL A 202 -3.47 8.46 3.01
C VAL A 202 -4.66 7.51 3.10
N GLU A 203 -4.99 6.83 2.00
CA GLU A 203 -6.02 5.80 1.97
C GLU A 203 -5.64 4.70 0.98
N LEU A 204 -5.98 3.45 1.29
CA LEU A 204 -5.91 2.33 0.35
C LEU A 204 -7.07 1.37 0.60
N TYR A 205 -7.60 0.84 -0.50
CA TYR A 205 -8.53 -0.27 -0.53
C TYR A 205 -8.04 -1.23 -1.60
N ALA A 206 -7.91 -2.51 -1.27
CA ALA A 206 -7.61 -3.56 -2.24
C ALA A 206 -8.39 -4.82 -1.92
N GLU A 207 -8.76 -5.54 -2.96
CA GLU A 207 -9.33 -6.88 -2.88
C GLU A 207 -8.53 -7.83 -3.74
N GLY A 208 -8.55 -9.11 -3.37
CA GLY A 208 -7.73 -10.07 -4.06
C GLY A 208 -8.01 -11.51 -3.69
N THR A 209 -7.21 -12.39 -4.25
CA THR A 209 -7.34 -13.84 -4.09
C THR A 209 -5.98 -14.47 -3.78
N ASN A 210 -6.00 -15.68 -3.23
CA ASN A 210 -4.82 -16.47 -2.85
C ASN A 210 -3.94 -15.80 -1.79
N ALA A 211 -4.56 -15.11 -0.84
CA ALA A 211 -3.89 -14.71 0.39
C ALA A 211 -3.83 -15.89 1.35
N GLN A 212 -2.77 -15.94 2.14
CA GLN A 212 -2.64 -16.87 3.26
C GLN A 212 -2.79 -16.08 4.55
N LEU A 213 -3.49 -16.66 5.54
CA LEU A 213 -3.57 -16.06 6.87
C LEU A 213 -2.16 -15.96 7.49
N PRO A 214 -1.78 -14.80 8.06
CA PRO A 214 -0.59 -14.69 8.89
C PRO A 214 -0.61 -15.77 9.99
N GLY A 215 0.51 -16.49 10.17
CA GLY A 215 0.59 -17.63 11.10
C GLY A 215 -0.25 -18.89 10.79
N GLY A 216 -1.07 -18.90 9.73
CA GLY A 216 -1.99 -20.00 9.40
C GLY A 216 -1.38 -21.21 8.66
N GLU A 217 -2.21 -22.08 8.10
CA GLU A 217 -1.77 -23.14 7.18
C GLU A 217 -1.67 -22.64 5.73
N ASN A 218 -1.45 -23.53 4.76
CA ASN A 218 -1.28 -23.17 3.34
C ASN A 218 -2.60 -22.87 2.61
N GLU A 219 -3.70 -22.74 3.34
CA GLU A 219 -5.00 -22.39 2.81
C GLU A 219 -5.00 -21.02 2.12
N GLN A 220 -5.83 -20.91 1.08
CA GLN A 220 -5.91 -19.73 0.22
C GLN A 220 -7.27 -19.07 0.43
N TYR A 221 -7.23 -17.76 0.67
CA TYR A 221 -8.39 -16.94 0.98
C TYR A 221 -8.55 -15.85 -0.08
N ASP A 222 -9.79 -15.52 -0.37
CA ASP A 222 -10.11 -14.20 -0.91
C ASP A 222 -9.91 -13.20 0.22
N PHE A 223 -9.48 -11.99 -0.10
CA PHE A 223 -9.14 -11.02 0.93
C PHE A 223 -9.48 -9.60 0.53
N ARG A 224 -9.58 -8.76 1.55
CA ARG A 224 -9.67 -7.31 1.45
C ARG A 224 -8.67 -6.68 2.40
N VAL A 225 -8.01 -5.62 1.94
CA VAL A 225 -7.18 -4.76 2.79
C VAL A 225 -7.64 -3.31 2.70
N GLU A 226 -7.69 -2.65 3.84
CA GLU A 226 -8.07 -1.26 3.97
C GLU A 226 -7.03 -0.53 4.83
N TYR A 227 -6.54 0.60 4.37
CA TYR A 227 -5.63 1.47 5.14
C TYR A 227 -6.18 2.89 5.13
N ARG A 228 -6.13 3.57 6.27
CA ARG A 228 -6.55 4.97 6.37
C ARG A 228 -5.72 5.73 7.38
N VAL A 229 -5.19 6.87 6.98
CA VAL A 229 -4.53 7.85 7.86
C VAL A 229 -5.60 8.62 8.65
N ASP A 230 -5.36 8.81 9.95
CA ASP A 230 -6.14 9.74 10.78
C ASP A 230 -5.92 11.18 10.29
N PRO A 231 -6.95 11.84 9.72
CA PRO A 231 -6.81 13.16 9.13
C PRO A 231 -6.32 14.21 10.14
N SER A 232 -6.60 14.04 11.43
CA SER A 232 -6.17 14.97 12.48
C SER A 232 -4.65 15.02 12.63
N THR A 233 -3.95 13.95 12.24
CA THR A 233 -2.49 13.85 12.32
C THR A 233 -1.80 14.45 11.10
N ALA A 234 -2.50 14.55 9.97
CA ALA A 234 -1.97 15.12 8.73
C ALA A 234 -1.98 16.66 8.67
N VAL A 235 -2.61 17.33 9.65
CA VAL A 235 -2.68 18.80 9.72
C VAL A 235 -1.29 19.44 9.81
N LYS A 236 -0.30 18.72 10.34
CA LYS A 236 1.07 19.20 10.53
C LYS A 236 1.99 18.97 9.32
N TRP A 237 1.49 18.36 8.26
CA TRP A 237 2.31 18.04 7.08
C TRP A 237 2.59 19.31 6.26
N PRO A 238 3.79 19.43 5.66
CA PRO A 238 4.11 20.54 4.77
C PRO A 238 3.11 20.59 3.61
N ARG A 239 2.71 21.79 3.19
CA ARG A 239 1.76 22.00 2.07
C ARG A 239 2.49 22.23 0.77
#